data_AF-A0A934GHM3-F1
#
_entry.id   AF-A0A934GHM3-F1
#
_cell.length_a   1.000
_cell.length_b   1.000
_cell.length_c   1.000
_cell.angle_alpha   90.00
_cell.angle_beta   90.00
_cell.angle_gamma   90.00
#
_symmetry.space_group_name_H-M   'P 1'
#
loop_
_entity.id
_entity.type
_entity.pdbx_description
1 polymer ?
#
loop_
_entity_poly.entity_id
_entity_poly.type
_entity_poly.pdbx_seq_one_letter_code
_entity_poly.pdbx_strand_id
1 'polypeptide(L)'
;MPIHESDIVWRPASLVSDTLATQNGGRMAYATIVSGVKNNLFGDVSQAERTAGSVRRRKAFVHINSSQDIALMSARLFLDALTPAADYVTFSVGTPTDTEDQIAGRDYGIGTLYAPSAAGDSQIQVVCEHNGDYATLQPFQADDTLRVADRAVTGGSGNEEFVAILAVTYGPDYATIEFEPALAFAYGTANTLVSSVCEIAEVAGGLSNIAITSAAGTLTTTGGNLTAHNRGAIAEQWTITFTSPTAFTVAGVVTGALATAGSRSADYSPLNPATGTAYFTLKSAAFGGTWAADDTVSFETAPAAIPVWYRRRVPAGSGSFANDFCSLAIVGESA
;
A
#
# COMPACT_ATOMS: atom_id res chain seq x y z
N MET A 1 10.82 -19.70 0.11
CA MET A 1 9.71 -20.14 -0.78
C MET A 1 9.23 -18.92 -1.54
N PRO A 2 8.75 -19.01 -2.78
CA PRO A 2 8.33 -17.81 -3.51
C PRO A 2 6.97 -17.31 -3.01
N ILE A 3 6.80 -15.99 -3.04
CA ILE A 3 5.47 -15.35 -3.06
C ILE A 3 4.91 -15.56 -4.47
N HIS A 4 3.70 -16.11 -4.55
CA HIS A 4 2.99 -16.27 -5.82
C HIS A 4 2.15 -15.03 -6.15
N GLU A 5 1.84 -14.80 -7.42
CA GLU A 5 0.91 -13.73 -7.82
C GLU A 5 -0.44 -13.84 -7.10
N SER A 6 -0.92 -15.07 -6.88
CA SER A 6 -2.16 -15.34 -6.11
C SER A 6 -2.09 -14.93 -4.63
N ASP A 7 -0.89 -14.72 -4.09
CA ASP A 7 -0.71 -14.24 -2.73
C ASP A 7 -0.84 -12.70 -2.64
N ILE A 8 -0.80 -11.97 -3.76
CA ILE A 8 -0.96 -10.51 -3.77
C ILE A 8 -2.42 -10.18 -4.06
N VAL A 9 -3.12 -9.68 -3.06
CA VAL A 9 -4.58 -9.48 -3.12
C VAL A 9 -4.94 -8.04 -2.81
N TRP A 10 -5.75 -7.43 -3.68
CA TRP A 10 -6.35 -6.13 -3.39
C TRP A 10 -7.55 -6.30 -2.47
N ARG A 11 -7.56 -5.54 -1.38
CA ARG A 11 -8.62 -5.57 -0.37
C ARG A 11 -9.24 -4.18 -0.20
N PRO A 12 -10.56 -4.07 -0.01
CA PRO A 12 -11.18 -2.78 0.22
C PRO A 12 -10.91 -2.29 1.63
N ALA A 13 -11.07 -0.98 1.84
CA ALA A 13 -11.20 -0.44 3.17
C ALA A 13 -12.60 -0.71 3.76
N SER A 14 -12.70 -0.67 5.09
CA SER A 14 -13.92 -0.99 5.83
C SER A 14 -15.01 0.07 5.68
N LEU A 15 -14.64 1.30 5.33
CA LEU A 15 -15.55 2.43 5.15
C LEU A 15 -15.48 2.93 3.70
N VAL A 16 -16.64 3.17 3.11
CA VAL A 16 -16.76 3.75 1.77
C VAL A 16 -17.87 4.79 1.82
N SER A 17 -17.52 6.04 1.52
CA SER A 17 -18.46 7.16 1.48
C SER A 17 -18.11 8.11 0.35
N ASP A 18 -19.14 8.68 -0.26
CA ASP A 18 -19.01 9.76 -1.26
C ASP A 18 -19.40 11.14 -0.69
N THR A 19 -19.79 11.20 0.60
CA THR A 19 -20.34 12.41 1.21
C THR A 19 -19.62 12.84 2.49
N LEU A 20 -18.99 11.91 3.20
CA LEU A 20 -18.31 12.18 4.48
C LEU A 20 -16.90 11.58 4.46
N ALA A 21 -15.89 12.45 4.44
CA ALA A 21 -14.48 12.06 4.37
C ALA A 21 -14.05 11.17 5.56
N THR A 22 -14.57 11.45 6.76
CA THR A 22 -14.34 10.64 7.97
C THR A 22 -14.96 9.24 7.91
N GLN A 23 -15.80 8.97 6.91
CA GLN A 23 -16.44 7.68 6.66
C GLN A 23 -16.00 7.06 5.32
N ASN A 24 -14.91 7.53 4.74
CA ASN A 24 -14.27 6.94 3.58
C ASN A 24 -12.88 6.46 4.00
N GLY A 25 -12.50 5.22 3.68
CA GLY A 25 -11.23 4.61 4.09
C GLY A 25 -11.32 3.77 5.35
N GLY A 26 -10.40 4.00 6.29
CA GLY A 26 -10.30 3.21 7.51
C GLY A 26 -9.49 1.93 7.35
N ARG A 27 -9.87 0.88 8.08
CA ARG A 27 -9.14 -0.38 8.22
C ARG A 27 -9.31 -1.28 6.99
N MET A 28 -8.36 -2.19 6.76
CA MET A 28 -8.50 -3.22 5.73
C MET A 28 -9.64 -4.18 6.06
N ALA A 29 -10.51 -4.45 5.08
CA ALA A 29 -11.52 -5.50 5.16
C ALA A 29 -11.02 -6.79 4.48
N TYR A 30 -11.69 -7.92 4.75
CA TYR A 30 -11.29 -9.24 4.23
C TYR A 30 -11.99 -9.66 2.93
N ALA A 31 -12.83 -8.81 2.34
CA ALA A 31 -13.27 -8.99 0.97
C ALA A 31 -12.10 -8.79 0.01
N THR A 32 -12.24 -9.28 -1.22
CA THR A 32 -11.28 -9.07 -2.31
C THR A 32 -11.86 -8.12 -3.34
N ILE A 33 -11.09 -7.13 -3.75
CA ILE A 33 -11.32 -6.34 -4.95
C ILE A 33 -10.75 -7.15 -6.11
N VAL A 34 -11.62 -7.75 -6.91
CA VAL A 34 -11.20 -8.54 -8.09
C VAL A 34 -10.78 -7.57 -9.20
N SER A 35 -9.58 -7.77 -9.75
CA SER A 35 -9.05 -6.98 -10.87
C SER A 35 -9.88 -7.17 -12.15
N GLY A 36 -9.94 -6.12 -12.98
CA GLY A 36 -10.68 -6.14 -14.26
C GLY A 36 -12.21 -6.16 -14.13
N VAL A 37 -12.75 -6.11 -12.91
CA VAL A 37 -14.20 -6.08 -12.68
C VAL A 37 -14.66 -4.63 -12.52
N LYS A 38 -15.62 -4.24 -13.37
CA LYS A 38 -16.21 -2.89 -13.37
C LYS A 38 -16.81 -2.56 -11.99
N ASN A 39 -16.65 -1.31 -11.58
CA ASN A 39 -17.25 -0.74 -10.37
C ASN A 39 -16.75 -1.28 -9.02
N ASN A 40 -15.71 -2.13 -9.01
CA ASN A 40 -15.16 -2.69 -7.77
C ASN A 40 -14.35 -1.70 -6.92
N LEU A 41 -13.77 -0.65 -7.54
CA LEU A 41 -13.04 0.40 -6.84
C LEU A 41 -13.84 1.71 -6.87
N PHE A 42 -14.00 2.28 -8.07
CA PHE A 42 -14.82 3.45 -8.31
C PHE A 42 -16.14 3.08 -8.96
N GLY A 43 -17.25 3.66 -8.48
CA GLY A 43 -18.53 3.56 -9.16
C GLY A 43 -18.57 4.35 -10.47
N ASP A 44 -19.64 4.11 -11.24
CA ASP A 44 -19.95 4.83 -12.47
C ASP A 44 -19.98 6.36 -12.23
N VAL A 45 -19.47 7.10 -13.20
CA VAL A 45 -19.50 8.57 -13.18
C VAL A 45 -20.85 9.04 -13.75
N SER A 46 -21.63 9.72 -12.92
CA SER A 46 -22.92 10.26 -13.33
C SER A 46 -22.78 11.41 -14.34
N GLN A 47 -23.86 11.71 -15.07
CA GLN A 47 -23.89 12.88 -15.95
C GLN A 47 -23.64 14.18 -15.17
N ALA A 48 -24.19 14.30 -13.96
CA ALA A 48 -24.02 15.48 -13.12
C ALA A 48 -22.54 15.70 -12.75
N GLU A 49 -21.82 14.64 -12.40
CA GLU A 49 -20.39 14.70 -12.12
C GLU A 49 -19.57 15.06 -13.35
N ARG A 50 -19.90 14.51 -14.52
CA ARG A 50 -19.21 14.90 -15.75
C ARG A 50 -19.46 16.35 -16.13
N THR A 51 -20.67 16.87 -15.90
CA THR A 51 -21.00 18.27 -16.19
C THR A 51 -20.28 19.22 -15.23
N ALA A 52 -20.28 18.93 -13.93
CA ALA A 52 -19.70 19.82 -12.91
C ALA A 52 -18.19 19.60 -12.68
N GLY A 53 -17.67 18.43 -13.07
CA GLY A 53 -16.40 17.90 -12.57
C GLY A 53 -16.58 17.24 -11.20
N SER A 54 -15.72 16.28 -10.88
CA SER A 54 -15.70 15.64 -9.56
C SER A 54 -14.31 15.14 -9.19
N VAL A 55 -14.06 15.05 -7.89
CA VAL A 55 -12.92 14.33 -7.33
C VAL A 55 -13.48 13.27 -6.40
N ARG A 56 -13.10 12.02 -6.60
CA ARG A 56 -13.45 10.91 -5.71
C ARG A 56 -12.20 10.22 -5.22
N ARG A 57 -12.22 9.82 -3.95
CA ARG A 57 -11.17 8.99 -3.37
C ARG A 57 -11.68 7.63 -2.95
N ARG A 58 -10.81 6.64 -3.07
CA ARG A 58 -11.05 5.27 -2.60
C ARG A 58 -9.78 4.73 -1.98
N LYS A 59 -9.92 4.07 -0.83
CA LYS A 59 -8.82 3.36 -0.20
C LYS A 59 -8.93 1.88 -0.49
N ALA A 60 -7.82 1.29 -0.91
CA ALA A 60 -7.65 -0.16 -0.97
C ALA A 60 -6.31 -0.55 -0.33
N PHE A 61 -6.08 -1.84 -0.20
CA PHE A 61 -4.89 -2.40 0.40
C PHE A 61 -4.30 -3.44 -0.53
N VAL A 62 -3.02 -3.32 -0.85
CA VAL A 62 -2.26 -4.38 -1.53
C VAL A 62 -1.73 -5.31 -0.43
N HIS A 63 -2.42 -6.44 -0.20
CA HIS A 63 -2.11 -7.37 0.89
C HIS A 63 -1.30 -8.55 0.37
N ILE A 64 -0.14 -8.78 0.97
CA ILE A 64 0.66 -10.00 0.84
C ILE A 64 0.04 -11.11 1.69
N ASN A 65 -0.98 -11.76 1.13
CA ASN A 65 -1.79 -12.81 1.73
C ASN A 65 -1.10 -14.20 1.65
N SER A 66 0.22 -14.25 1.82
CA SER A 66 0.97 -15.51 1.83
C SER A 66 0.79 -16.25 3.15
N SER A 67 0.63 -17.58 3.07
CA SER A 67 0.55 -18.46 4.25
C SER A 67 1.91 -18.77 4.90
N GLN A 68 3.00 -18.35 4.26
CA GLN A 68 4.37 -18.69 4.66
C GLN A 68 5.07 -17.57 5.44
N ASP A 69 4.38 -16.45 5.70
CA ASP A 69 4.91 -15.26 6.36
C ASP A 69 6.19 -14.70 5.71
N ILE A 70 6.27 -14.81 4.38
CA ILE A 70 7.41 -14.30 3.60
C ILE A 70 7.13 -12.85 3.24
N ALA A 71 8.10 -11.99 3.53
CA ALA A 71 8.06 -10.59 3.19
C ALA A 71 8.22 -10.35 1.68
N LEU A 72 7.47 -9.38 1.14
CA LEU A 72 7.76 -8.84 -0.19
C LEU A 72 8.81 -7.73 -0.02
N MET A 73 10.02 -7.98 -0.51
CA MET A 73 11.16 -7.07 -0.42
C MET A 73 11.23 -6.15 -1.64
N SER A 74 11.76 -4.94 -1.42
CA SER A 74 12.01 -3.95 -2.48
C SER A 74 10.78 -3.73 -3.37
N ALA A 75 9.61 -3.64 -2.74
CA ALA A 75 8.36 -3.50 -3.43
C ALA A 75 8.29 -2.13 -4.12
N ARG A 76 7.88 -2.14 -5.39
CA ARG A 76 7.67 -0.94 -6.21
C ARG A 76 6.22 -0.90 -6.63
N LEU A 77 5.56 0.19 -6.28
CA LEU A 77 4.17 0.46 -6.60
C LEU A 77 4.09 1.63 -7.58
N PHE A 78 3.39 1.45 -8.70
CA PHE A 78 3.26 2.47 -9.74
C PHE A 78 2.00 2.26 -10.59
N LEU A 79 1.52 3.33 -11.22
CA LEU A 79 0.46 3.23 -12.24
C LEU A 79 1.07 2.65 -13.52
N ASP A 80 0.37 1.71 -14.16
CA ASP A 80 0.82 1.06 -15.40
C ASP A 80 -0.19 1.19 -16.55
N ALA A 81 -1.20 2.05 -16.40
CA ALA A 81 -2.06 2.48 -17.50
C ALA A 81 -2.62 3.89 -17.25
N LEU A 82 -2.72 4.69 -18.31
CA LEU A 82 -3.51 5.93 -18.29
C LEU A 82 -5.00 5.61 -18.44
N THR A 83 -5.85 6.46 -17.88
CA THR A 83 -7.28 6.43 -18.14
C THR A 83 -7.56 6.78 -19.60
N PRO A 84 -8.34 5.97 -20.35
CA PRO A 84 -8.69 6.27 -21.74
C PRO A 84 -9.62 7.47 -21.92
N ALA A 85 -10.34 7.86 -20.86
CA ALA A 85 -11.23 9.01 -20.85
C ALA A 85 -10.47 10.29 -20.42
N ALA A 86 -11.21 11.40 -20.25
CA ALA A 86 -10.63 12.70 -19.91
C ALA A 86 -10.34 12.88 -18.41
N ASP A 87 -10.78 11.93 -17.58
CA ASP A 87 -10.38 11.88 -16.18
C ASP A 87 -8.93 11.43 -16.04
N TYR A 88 -8.44 11.37 -14.81
CA TYR A 88 -7.12 10.84 -14.49
C TYR A 88 -7.12 10.29 -13.06
N VAL A 89 -6.16 9.41 -12.77
CA VAL A 89 -5.99 8.82 -11.45
C VAL A 89 -4.58 9.05 -10.93
N THR A 90 -4.47 9.50 -9.70
CA THR A 90 -3.23 9.45 -8.91
C THR A 90 -3.40 8.49 -7.74
N PHE A 91 -2.31 8.04 -7.14
CA PHE A 91 -2.36 7.31 -5.89
C PHE A 91 -1.43 7.90 -4.83
N SER A 92 -1.75 7.70 -3.56
CA SER A 92 -0.86 8.00 -2.44
C SER A 92 -0.84 6.82 -1.46
N VAL A 93 0.26 6.68 -0.73
CA VAL A 93 0.32 5.71 0.38
C VAL A 93 -0.30 6.33 1.62
N GLY A 94 -1.21 5.59 2.25
CA GLY A 94 -1.88 5.99 3.49
C GLY A 94 -1.27 5.35 4.72
N THR A 95 -2.04 5.34 5.79
CA THR A 95 -1.77 4.53 7.00
C THR A 95 -2.78 3.38 7.10
N PRO A 96 -2.55 2.36 7.94
CA PRO A 96 -3.48 1.24 8.07
C PRO A 96 -4.90 1.62 8.51
N THR A 97 -5.08 2.81 9.11
CA THR A 97 -6.36 3.22 9.72
C THR A 97 -6.89 4.58 9.26
N ASP A 98 -6.13 5.37 8.49
CA ASP A 98 -6.56 6.71 8.08
C ASP A 98 -7.88 6.71 7.28
N THR A 99 -8.64 7.78 7.49
CA THR A 99 -9.80 8.17 6.69
C THR A 99 -9.44 9.29 5.72
N GLU A 100 -10.33 9.62 4.79
CA GLU A 100 -10.02 10.56 3.70
C GLU A 100 -9.61 11.96 4.20
N ASP A 101 -10.11 12.39 5.35
CA ASP A 101 -9.75 13.66 5.99
C ASP A 101 -8.35 13.67 6.62
N GLN A 102 -7.69 12.51 6.67
CA GLN A 102 -6.39 12.30 7.34
C GLN A 102 -5.27 11.91 6.36
N ILE A 103 -5.53 11.95 5.05
CA ILE A 103 -4.53 11.60 4.03
C ILE A 103 -3.35 12.58 4.13
N ALA A 104 -2.19 12.04 4.47
CA ALA A 104 -0.94 12.78 4.54
C ALA A 104 0.06 12.41 3.43
N GLY A 105 -0.14 11.27 2.76
CA GLY A 105 0.71 10.82 1.66
C GLY A 105 0.59 11.70 0.43
N ARG A 106 1.71 11.95 -0.23
CA ARG A 106 1.75 12.67 -1.51
C ARG A 106 1.27 11.78 -2.66
N ASP A 107 0.86 12.42 -3.75
CA ASP A 107 0.44 11.73 -4.96
C ASP A 107 1.65 11.18 -5.74
N TYR A 108 1.38 10.11 -6.47
CA TYR A 108 2.17 9.46 -7.51
C TYR A 108 1.29 9.34 -8.75
N GLY A 109 1.89 9.40 -9.94
CA GLY A 109 1.20 9.59 -11.19
C GLY A 109 1.89 8.94 -12.38
N ILE A 110 1.31 9.19 -13.56
CA ILE A 110 1.72 8.62 -14.83
C ILE A 110 1.64 9.66 -15.96
N GLY A 111 2.38 9.41 -17.02
CA GLY A 111 2.31 10.14 -18.28
C GLY A 111 2.90 9.34 -19.42
N THR A 112 3.02 10.00 -20.58
CA THR A 112 3.66 9.47 -21.79
C THR A 112 4.81 10.38 -22.22
N LEU A 113 5.70 9.88 -23.06
CA LEU A 113 6.75 10.71 -23.64
C LEU A 113 6.18 11.77 -24.58
N TYR A 114 6.61 13.03 -24.40
CA TYR A 114 6.30 14.14 -25.31
C TYR A 114 7.03 14.00 -26.65
N ALA A 115 8.29 13.54 -26.61
CA ALA A 115 9.13 13.27 -27.76
C ALA A 115 9.92 11.96 -27.55
N PRO A 116 10.36 11.28 -28.62
CA PRO A 116 11.19 10.09 -28.49
C PRO A 116 12.47 10.37 -27.70
N SER A 117 12.93 9.40 -26.90
CA SER A 117 14.22 9.45 -26.22
C SER A 117 15.20 8.46 -26.84
N ALA A 118 16.49 8.80 -26.75
CA ALA A 118 17.60 7.94 -27.16
C ALA A 118 18.25 7.26 -25.94
N ALA A 119 18.90 6.13 -26.19
CA ALA A 119 19.80 5.55 -25.19
C ALA A 119 20.93 6.55 -24.89
N GLY A 120 21.20 6.77 -23.60
CA GLY A 120 22.15 7.77 -23.10
C GLY A 120 21.50 9.11 -22.72
N ASP A 121 20.21 9.31 -22.96
CA ASP A 121 19.50 10.50 -22.46
C ASP A 121 19.33 10.43 -20.94
N SER A 122 19.64 11.53 -20.25
CA SER A 122 19.45 11.70 -18.80
C SER A 122 18.33 12.69 -18.45
N GLN A 123 17.53 13.07 -19.45
CA GLN A 123 16.40 13.97 -19.33
C GLN A 123 15.33 13.58 -20.34
N ILE A 124 14.06 13.62 -19.92
CA ILE A 124 12.91 13.42 -20.81
C ILE A 124 11.83 14.47 -20.54
N GLN A 125 10.95 14.64 -21.51
CA GLN A 125 9.73 15.45 -21.38
C GLN A 125 8.52 14.51 -21.34
N VAL A 126 7.70 14.66 -20.30
CA VAL A 126 6.55 13.80 -20.03
C VAL A 126 5.27 14.61 -20.18
N VAL A 127 4.39 14.17 -21.08
CA VAL A 127 2.98 14.59 -21.08
C VAL A 127 2.31 13.88 -19.92
N CYS A 128 2.07 14.61 -18.83
CA CYS A 128 1.35 14.08 -17.70
C CYS A 128 -0.10 13.78 -18.10
N GLU A 129 -0.72 12.81 -17.43
CA GLU A 129 -2.14 12.50 -17.64
C GLU A 129 -3.04 13.74 -17.48
N HIS A 130 -2.64 14.68 -16.62
CA HIS A 130 -3.18 16.04 -16.62
C HIS A 130 -2.16 17.10 -16.17
N ASN A 131 -1.44 17.72 -17.11
CA ASN A 131 -0.36 18.70 -16.83
C ASN A 131 -0.72 19.81 -15.83
N GLY A 132 -1.88 20.47 -16.00
CA GLY A 132 -2.25 21.62 -15.15
C GLY A 132 -2.41 21.25 -13.68
N ASP A 133 -3.08 20.14 -13.39
CA ASP A 133 -3.24 19.62 -12.04
C ASP A 133 -1.96 19.00 -11.50
N TYR A 134 -1.17 18.32 -12.33
CA TYR A 134 0.11 17.73 -11.92
C TYR A 134 1.12 18.81 -11.50
N ALA A 135 1.02 20.05 -12.02
CA ALA A 135 1.82 21.16 -11.51
C ALA A 135 1.51 21.52 -10.04
N THR A 136 0.31 21.18 -9.54
CA THR A 136 -0.09 21.39 -8.14
C THR A 136 0.11 20.12 -7.29
N LEU A 137 -0.26 18.96 -7.83
CA LEU A 137 -0.14 17.67 -7.11
C LEU A 137 1.31 17.18 -7.02
N GLN A 138 2.14 17.57 -8.00
CA GLN A 138 3.55 17.20 -8.12
C GLN A 138 3.82 15.71 -7.91
N PRO A 139 3.22 14.80 -8.69
CA PRO A 139 3.39 13.37 -8.49
C PRO A 139 4.80 12.83 -8.83
N PHE A 140 5.55 13.55 -9.66
CA PHE A 140 6.96 13.29 -9.93
C PHE A 140 7.79 14.26 -9.07
N GLN A 141 8.68 13.74 -8.23
CA GLN A 141 9.54 14.56 -7.37
C GLN A 141 10.99 14.09 -7.45
N ALA A 142 11.93 14.97 -7.11
CA ALA A 142 13.32 14.58 -6.90
C ALA A 142 13.41 13.49 -5.82
N ASP A 143 14.44 12.65 -5.91
CA ASP A 143 14.73 11.49 -5.07
C ASP A 143 13.77 10.30 -5.24
N ASP A 144 12.74 10.42 -6.09
CA ASP A 144 11.88 9.30 -6.44
C ASP A 144 12.52 8.40 -7.49
N THR A 145 12.06 7.15 -7.54
CA THR A 145 12.30 6.30 -8.70
C THR A 145 11.31 6.64 -9.82
N LEU A 146 11.82 6.82 -11.03
CA LEU A 146 11.07 6.94 -12.27
C LEU A 146 11.09 5.60 -13.01
N ARG A 147 9.93 5.15 -13.46
CA ARG A 147 9.81 4.03 -14.38
C ARG A 147 9.60 4.55 -15.79
N VAL A 148 10.38 4.06 -16.76
CA VAL A 148 10.17 4.26 -18.20
C VAL A 148 9.99 2.89 -18.85
N ALA A 149 8.90 2.68 -19.57
CA ALA A 149 8.60 1.37 -20.15
C ALA A 149 7.76 1.42 -21.43
N ASP A 150 8.09 0.61 -22.42
CA ASP A 150 7.34 0.44 -23.68
C ASP A 150 6.59 -0.91 -23.77
N ARG A 151 6.46 -1.60 -22.62
CA ARG A 151 5.68 -2.84 -22.50
C ARG A 151 4.19 -2.56 -22.29
N ALA A 152 3.35 -3.40 -22.91
CA ALA A 152 1.90 -3.27 -22.83
C ALA A 152 1.31 -3.66 -21.46
N VAL A 153 1.99 -4.55 -20.72
CA VAL A 153 1.59 -5.01 -19.38
C VAL A 153 2.84 -5.24 -18.53
N THR A 154 2.69 -5.12 -17.21
CA THR A 154 3.75 -5.48 -16.26
C THR A 154 4.18 -6.94 -16.45
N GLY A 155 5.49 -7.19 -16.59
CA GLY A 155 6.04 -8.52 -16.88
C GLY A 155 5.91 -8.99 -18.35
N GLY A 156 5.32 -8.17 -19.24
CA GLY A 156 5.21 -8.47 -20.67
C GLY A 156 6.48 -8.13 -21.48
N SER A 157 6.43 -8.42 -22.78
CA SER A 157 7.50 -8.05 -23.73
C SER A 157 7.65 -6.53 -23.86
N GLY A 158 8.89 -6.06 -23.92
CA GLY A 158 9.25 -4.65 -24.01
C GLY A 158 10.32 -4.26 -23.01
N ASN A 159 10.93 -3.11 -23.24
CA ASN A 159 11.89 -2.48 -22.37
C ASN A 159 11.19 -1.90 -21.13
N GLU A 160 11.88 -1.97 -20.01
CA GLU A 160 11.53 -1.27 -18.78
C GLU A 160 12.81 -1.00 -18.02
N GLU A 161 12.94 0.23 -17.54
CA GLU A 161 14.03 0.62 -16.68
C GLU A 161 13.55 1.56 -15.59
N PHE A 162 14.35 1.60 -14.52
CA PHE A 162 14.11 2.39 -13.32
C PHE A 162 15.32 3.28 -13.09
N VAL A 163 15.09 4.59 -13.00
CA VAL A 163 16.12 5.63 -12.82
C VAL A 163 15.71 6.54 -11.66
N ALA A 164 16.67 7.12 -10.94
CA ALA A 164 16.40 8.06 -9.86
C ALA A 164 16.17 9.47 -10.42
N ILE A 165 15.09 10.13 -10.01
CA ILE A 165 14.77 11.50 -10.40
C ILE A 165 15.69 12.47 -9.65
N LEU A 166 16.39 13.32 -10.40
CA LEU A 166 17.22 14.39 -9.84
C LEU A 166 16.45 15.71 -9.73
N ALA A 167 15.63 16.03 -10.72
CA ALA A 167 14.84 17.26 -10.74
C ALA A 167 13.60 17.12 -11.63
N VAL A 168 12.56 17.87 -11.28
CA VAL A 168 11.32 17.97 -12.07
C VAL A 168 10.95 19.45 -12.26
N THR A 169 10.70 19.84 -13.51
CA THR A 169 10.15 21.15 -13.84
C THR A 169 8.82 20.98 -14.55
N TYR A 170 7.73 21.41 -13.91
CA TYR A 170 6.38 21.34 -14.49
C TYR A 170 6.13 22.53 -15.44
N GLY A 171 5.89 22.23 -16.71
CA GLY A 171 5.43 23.17 -17.73
C GLY A 171 3.95 22.99 -18.08
N PRO A 172 3.40 23.86 -18.95
CA PRO A 172 1.99 23.78 -19.37
C PRO A 172 1.70 22.56 -20.25
N ASP A 173 2.66 22.15 -21.08
CA ASP A 173 2.49 21.08 -22.08
C ASP A 173 3.15 19.76 -21.67
N TYR A 174 4.14 19.82 -20.78
CA TYR A 174 4.86 18.65 -20.27
C TYR A 174 5.62 19.00 -18.98
N ALA A 175 5.98 17.97 -18.21
CA ALA A 175 7.01 18.05 -17.18
C ALA A 175 8.36 17.63 -17.76
N THR A 176 9.42 18.40 -17.50
CA THR A 176 10.80 18.01 -17.79
C THR A 176 11.36 17.29 -16.57
N ILE A 177 11.84 16.06 -16.74
CA ILE A 177 12.38 15.23 -15.67
C ILE A 177 13.84 14.92 -15.99
N GLU A 178 14.72 15.28 -15.07
CA GLU A 178 16.14 14.92 -15.07
C GLU A 178 16.35 13.73 -14.15
N PHE A 179 17.21 12.79 -14.53
CA PHE A 179 17.40 11.54 -13.80
C PHE A 179 18.79 10.93 -14.00
N GLU A 180 19.14 10.01 -13.12
CA GLU A 180 20.33 9.17 -13.23
C GLU A 180 20.05 7.71 -12.84
N PRO A 181 20.75 6.72 -13.43
CA PRO A 181 21.64 6.85 -14.59
C PRO A 181 20.88 7.24 -15.87
N ALA A 182 21.61 7.58 -16.93
CA ALA A 182 21.01 7.81 -18.25
C ALA A 182 20.32 6.55 -18.79
N LEU A 183 19.32 6.73 -19.66
CA LEU A 183 18.51 5.62 -20.17
C LEU A 183 19.38 4.60 -20.92
N ALA A 184 19.16 3.32 -20.64
CA ALA A 184 19.83 2.23 -21.34
C ALA A 184 19.24 1.99 -22.73
N PHE A 185 17.94 2.22 -22.89
CA PHE A 185 17.20 1.98 -24.13
C PHE A 185 16.69 3.28 -24.77
N ALA A 186 16.39 3.21 -26.06
CA ALA A 186 15.66 4.26 -26.75
C ALA A 186 14.16 3.96 -26.69
N TYR A 187 13.34 5.00 -26.48
CA TYR A 187 11.89 4.86 -26.37
C TYR A 187 11.17 5.73 -27.40
N GLY A 188 10.18 5.15 -28.07
CA GLY A 188 9.24 5.89 -28.92
C GLY A 188 8.15 6.57 -28.10
N THR A 189 7.43 7.53 -28.68
CA THR A 189 6.27 8.14 -28.00
C THR A 189 5.06 7.21 -27.95
N ALA A 190 4.93 6.31 -28.93
CA ALA A 190 3.87 5.32 -28.94
C ALA A 190 4.12 4.26 -27.85
N ASN A 191 3.13 4.06 -26.98
CA ASN A 191 3.10 3.03 -25.94
C ASN A 191 4.14 3.17 -24.82
N THR A 192 4.96 4.24 -24.78
CA THR A 192 5.87 4.46 -23.66
C THR A 192 5.15 5.14 -22.51
N LEU A 193 5.11 4.44 -21.39
CA LEU A 193 4.60 4.91 -20.11
C LEU A 193 5.75 5.40 -19.24
N VAL A 194 5.53 6.55 -18.60
CA VAL A 194 6.44 7.13 -17.63
C VAL A 194 5.69 7.31 -16.31
N SER A 195 6.13 6.64 -15.25
CA SER A 195 5.43 6.62 -13.96
C SER A 195 6.37 6.95 -12.82
N SER A 196 5.92 7.74 -11.85
CA SER A 196 6.60 7.87 -10.56
C SER A 196 6.38 6.58 -9.76
N VAL A 197 7.43 6.07 -9.13
CA VAL A 197 7.40 4.81 -8.38
C VAL A 197 7.48 5.08 -6.88
N CYS A 198 6.54 4.51 -6.14
CA CYS A 198 6.62 4.43 -4.69
C CYS A 198 7.42 3.18 -4.31
N GLU A 199 8.61 3.36 -3.73
CA GLU A 199 9.42 2.26 -3.22
C GLU A 199 9.12 1.97 -1.75
N ILE A 200 8.92 0.70 -1.44
CA ILE A 200 8.61 0.18 -0.11
C ILE A 200 9.60 -0.95 0.16
N ALA A 201 10.50 -0.72 1.12
CA ALA A 201 11.61 -1.63 1.39
C ALA A 201 11.15 -3.06 1.73
N GLU A 202 10.06 -3.18 2.49
CA GLU A 202 9.53 -4.45 2.95
C GLU A 202 8.01 -4.36 3.19
N VAL A 203 7.27 -5.37 2.73
CA VAL A 203 5.86 -5.57 3.06
C VAL A 203 5.69 -6.89 3.80
N ALA A 204 5.54 -6.80 5.12
CA ALA A 204 5.40 -7.93 6.03
C ALA A 204 4.52 -7.56 7.24
N GLY A 205 4.14 -8.57 8.03
CA GLY A 205 3.47 -8.39 9.31
C GLY A 205 4.37 -7.59 10.25
N GLY A 206 3.92 -6.41 10.64
CA GLY A 206 4.73 -5.48 11.44
C GLY A 206 4.52 -5.66 12.94
N LEU A 207 5.56 -5.38 13.71
CA LEU A 207 5.51 -5.23 15.17
C LEU A 207 6.17 -3.91 15.58
N SER A 208 5.51 -3.14 16.43
CA SER A 208 6.00 -1.85 16.92
C SER A 208 5.55 -1.58 18.36
N ASN A 209 6.07 -0.50 18.94
CA ASN A 209 5.58 0.08 20.20
C ASN A 209 5.48 -0.91 21.37
N ILE A 210 6.49 -1.79 21.48
CA ILE A 210 6.58 -2.76 22.57
C ILE A 210 6.92 -2.02 23.86
N ALA A 211 6.08 -2.17 24.88
CA ALA A 211 6.31 -1.66 26.22
C ALA A 211 5.99 -2.73 27.26
N ILE A 212 6.82 -2.80 28.30
CA ILE A 212 6.69 -3.75 29.39
C ILE A 212 6.49 -2.97 30.68
N THR A 213 5.43 -3.30 31.42
CA THR A 213 5.21 -2.82 32.78
C THR A 213 5.33 -4.02 33.71
N SER A 214 6.52 -4.24 34.24
CA SER A 214 6.82 -5.27 35.23
C SER A 214 8.06 -4.87 36.05
N ALA A 215 8.12 -5.28 37.31
CA ALA A 215 9.30 -5.06 38.15
C ALA A 215 10.52 -5.88 37.71
N ALA A 216 10.31 -7.08 37.14
CA ALA A 216 11.39 -8.02 36.83
C ALA A 216 11.11 -8.94 35.63
N GLY A 217 9.95 -8.82 34.98
CA GLY A 217 9.61 -9.54 33.77
C GLY A 217 10.32 -8.96 32.55
N THR A 218 10.82 -9.81 31.68
CA THR A 218 11.42 -9.40 30.41
C THR A 218 10.82 -10.17 29.24
N LEU A 219 10.73 -9.52 28.09
CA LEU A 219 10.21 -10.10 26.85
C LEU A 219 11.18 -9.81 25.70
N THR A 220 11.65 -10.84 25.02
CA THR A 220 12.48 -10.71 23.81
C THR A 220 11.66 -10.99 22.56
N THR A 221 11.83 -10.17 21.54
CA THR A 221 11.20 -10.35 20.22
C THR A 221 12.13 -10.96 19.19
N THR A 222 13.44 -11.00 19.47
CA THR A 222 14.46 -11.56 18.58
C THR A 222 14.23 -13.05 18.31
N GLY A 223 14.65 -13.53 17.14
CA GLY A 223 14.51 -14.95 16.76
C GLY A 223 13.07 -15.38 16.45
N GLY A 224 12.19 -14.42 16.15
CA GLY A 224 10.77 -14.67 15.92
C GLY A 224 10.07 -15.14 17.19
N ASN A 225 10.46 -14.60 18.34
CA ASN A 225 9.83 -14.89 19.63
C ASN A 225 8.51 -14.12 19.80
N LEU A 226 8.35 -13.00 19.11
CA LEU A 226 7.07 -12.36 18.85
C LEU A 226 7.03 -12.01 17.36
N THR A 227 6.03 -12.49 16.64
CA THR A 227 5.88 -12.28 15.18
C THR A 227 4.44 -11.98 14.82
N ALA A 228 4.18 -10.91 14.08
CA ALA A 228 2.90 -10.70 13.42
C ALA A 228 2.85 -11.53 12.13
N HIS A 229 1.74 -12.21 11.85
CA HIS A 229 1.63 -13.05 10.66
C HIS A 229 1.09 -12.24 9.47
N ASN A 230 1.67 -12.43 8.28
CA ASN A 230 1.32 -11.63 7.10
C ASN A 230 -0.17 -11.70 6.80
N ARG A 231 -0.71 -12.93 6.76
CA ARG A 231 -2.12 -13.19 6.47
C ARG A 231 -3.07 -12.89 7.63
N GLY A 232 -2.59 -13.00 8.87
CA GLY A 232 -3.45 -12.97 10.06
C GLY A 232 -3.45 -11.65 10.82
N ALA A 233 -2.36 -10.89 10.77
CA ALA A 233 -2.21 -9.65 11.51
C ALA A 233 -3.20 -8.57 11.03
N ILE A 234 -3.52 -7.68 11.96
CA ILE A 234 -4.32 -6.47 11.72
C ILE A 234 -3.62 -5.29 12.36
N ALA A 235 -4.01 -4.08 11.96
CA ALA A 235 -3.58 -2.87 12.66
C ALA A 235 -4.24 -2.86 14.05
N GLU A 236 -3.53 -3.19 15.11
CA GLU A 236 -4.15 -3.32 16.43
C GLU A 236 -3.14 -3.05 17.54
N GLN A 237 -3.64 -2.51 18.64
CA GLN A 237 -2.89 -2.35 19.89
C GLN A 237 -3.30 -3.48 20.83
N TRP A 238 -2.36 -4.38 21.10
CA TRP A 238 -2.56 -5.53 21.98
C TRP A 238 -2.02 -5.23 23.36
N THR A 239 -2.73 -5.70 24.38
CA THR A 239 -2.27 -5.72 25.77
C THR A 239 -2.35 -7.14 26.30
N ILE A 240 -1.21 -7.68 26.71
CA ILE A 240 -1.10 -8.90 27.52
C ILE A 240 -1.19 -8.46 28.98
N THR A 241 -2.07 -9.10 29.76
CA THR A 241 -2.19 -8.88 31.20
C THR A 241 -1.97 -10.19 31.93
N PHE A 242 -0.97 -10.23 32.81
CA PHE A 242 -0.70 -11.41 33.62
C PHE A 242 -1.77 -11.59 34.70
N THR A 243 -2.33 -12.79 34.81
CA THR A 243 -3.28 -13.16 35.87
C THR A 243 -2.60 -13.95 37.00
N SER A 244 -1.38 -14.42 36.74
CA SER A 244 -0.49 -15.08 37.70
C SER A 244 0.95 -14.98 37.19
N PRO A 245 1.96 -15.49 37.91
CA PRO A 245 3.34 -15.54 37.41
C PRO A 245 3.55 -16.32 36.11
N THR A 246 2.58 -17.15 35.70
CA THR A 246 2.67 -18.03 34.51
C THR A 246 1.54 -17.82 33.50
N ALA A 247 0.34 -17.41 33.92
CA ALA A 247 -0.82 -17.28 33.06
C ALA A 247 -1.12 -15.81 32.72
N PHE A 248 -1.68 -15.57 31.53
CA PHE A 248 -2.06 -14.25 31.06
C PHE A 248 -3.30 -14.27 30.16
N THR A 249 -3.94 -13.12 30.01
CA THR A 249 -4.98 -12.85 29.00
C THR A 249 -4.48 -11.81 28.01
N VAL A 250 -5.13 -11.71 26.85
CA VAL A 250 -4.78 -10.74 25.82
C VAL A 250 -6.05 -10.02 25.35
N ALA A 251 -5.96 -8.71 25.16
CA ALA A 251 -7.02 -7.91 24.55
C ALA A 251 -6.45 -6.94 23.52
N GLY A 252 -7.17 -6.75 22.42
CA GLY A 252 -6.95 -5.67 21.46
C GLY A 252 -7.83 -4.47 21.80
N VAL A 253 -7.41 -3.25 21.45
CA VAL A 253 -8.23 -2.04 21.63
C VAL A 253 -9.53 -2.14 20.83
N VAL A 254 -9.46 -2.64 19.59
CA VAL A 254 -10.65 -2.80 18.73
C VAL A 254 -11.21 -4.22 18.79
N THR A 255 -10.34 -5.22 18.83
CA THR A 255 -10.71 -6.65 18.85
C THR A 255 -11.35 -7.07 20.17
N GLY A 256 -11.06 -6.35 21.27
CA GLY A 256 -11.47 -6.73 22.61
C GLY A 256 -10.69 -7.94 23.13
N ALA A 257 -11.20 -8.54 24.20
CA ALA A 257 -10.57 -9.70 24.84
C ALA A 257 -10.57 -10.92 23.91
N LEU A 258 -9.41 -11.55 23.77
CA LEU A 258 -9.27 -12.82 23.04
C LEU A 258 -9.81 -13.97 23.90
N ALA A 259 -10.49 -14.91 23.27
CA ALA A 259 -11.21 -15.98 23.96
C ALA A 259 -10.29 -16.94 24.73
N THR A 260 -9.07 -17.15 24.25
CA THR A 260 -8.11 -18.11 24.83
C THR A 260 -7.08 -17.39 25.67
N ALA A 261 -6.98 -17.77 26.95
CA ALA A 261 -5.89 -17.35 27.83
C ALA A 261 -4.56 -18.02 27.42
N GLY A 262 -3.44 -17.36 27.66
CA GLY A 262 -2.11 -17.87 27.37
C GLY A 262 -1.32 -18.23 28.63
N SER A 263 -0.16 -18.85 28.41
CA SER A 263 0.78 -19.23 29.45
C SER A 263 2.20 -19.02 28.97
N ARG A 264 3.11 -18.62 29.86
CA ARG A 264 4.55 -18.50 29.56
C ARG A 264 5.20 -19.84 29.20
N SER A 265 4.56 -20.95 29.57
CA SER A 265 5.08 -22.31 29.36
C SER A 265 4.70 -22.93 28.01
N ALA A 266 3.95 -22.21 27.16
CA ALA A 266 3.54 -22.67 25.85
C ALA A 266 3.51 -21.51 24.86
N ASP A 267 3.63 -21.81 23.57
CA ASP A 267 3.48 -20.81 22.52
C ASP A 267 2.01 -20.37 22.43
N TYR A 268 1.80 -19.08 22.22
CA TYR A 268 0.48 -18.45 22.14
C TYR A 268 0.26 -17.83 20.75
N SER A 269 -0.66 -18.40 19.99
CA SER A 269 -0.94 -18.02 18.60
C SER A 269 -2.45 -17.84 18.40
N PRO A 270 -3.05 -16.73 18.85
CA PRO A 270 -4.49 -16.54 18.80
C PRO A 270 -4.98 -16.39 17.36
N LEU A 271 -5.94 -17.22 16.96
CA LEU A 271 -6.48 -17.25 15.60
C LEU A 271 -7.29 -16.00 15.28
N ASN A 272 -7.03 -15.43 14.09
CA ASN A 272 -7.93 -14.47 13.47
C ASN A 272 -9.09 -15.23 12.80
N PRO A 273 -10.34 -15.05 13.26
CA PRO A 273 -11.49 -15.79 12.72
C PRO A 273 -11.79 -15.44 11.26
N ALA A 274 -11.35 -14.28 10.76
CA ALA A 274 -11.57 -13.90 9.37
C ALA A 274 -10.64 -14.61 8.38
N THR A 275 -9.49 -15.10 8.84
CA THR A 275 -8.46 -15.66 7.94
C THR A 275 -8.09 -17.10 8.27
N GLY A 276 -8.35 -17.55 9.51
CA GLY A 276 -7.90 -18.84 10.03
C GLY A 276 -6.40 -18.88 10.34
N THR A 277 -5.68 -17.77 10.21
CA THR A 277 -4.26 -17.61 10.57
C THR A 277 -4.16 -16.81 11.86
N ALA A 278 -3.17 -17.08 12.70
CA ALA A 278 -2.99 -16.33 13.95
C ALA A 278 -2.73 -14.84 13.69
N TYR A 279 -3.20 -13.96 14.57
CA TYR A 279 -2.86 -12.52 14.49
C TYR A 279 -1.35 -12.31 14.64
N PHE A 280 -0.79 -12.96 15.64
CA PHE A 280 0.62 -13.00 15.97
C PHE A 280 0.93 -14.34 16.64
N THR A 281 2.21 -14.68 16.76
CA THR A 281 2.70 -15.77 17.60
C THR A 281 3.65 -15.21 18.63
N LEU A 282 3.41 -15.57 19.88
CA LEU A 282 4.28 -15.29 21.01
C LEU A 282 4.83 -16.61 21.54
N LYS A 283 6.12 -16.85 21.36
CA LYS A 283 6.77 -18.09 21.81
C LYS A 283 6.95 -18.07 23.33
N SER A 284 6.87 -19.24 23.94
CA SER A 284 7.25 -19.45 25.35
C SER A 284 8.67 -18.95 25.66
N ALA A 285 9.59 -19.13 24.70
CA ALA A 285 10.97 -18.65 24.77
C ALA A 285 11.11 -17.11 24.79
N ALA A 286 10.06 -16.36 24.47
CA ALA A 286 10.06 -14.90 24.56
C ALA A 286 10.19 -14.40 26.01
N PHE A 287 9.71 -15.18 26.97
CA PHE A 287 9.61 -14.75 28.35
C PHE A 287 10.90 -15.02 29.14
N GLY A 288 11.44 -13.97 29.74
CA GLY A 288 12.49 -14.04 30.75
C GLY A 288 12.02 -13.49 32.10
N GLY A 289 12.90 -13.59 33.10
CA GLY A 289 12.69 -12.99 34.43
C GLY A 289 11.49 -13.55 35.20
N THR A 290 11.00 -12.75 36.15
CA THR A 290 9.89 -13.10 37.05
C THR A 290 8.73 -12.14 36.84
N TRP A 291 7.54 -12.70 36.63
CA TRP A 291 6.31 -11.95 36.37
C TRP A 291 5.36 -12.10 37.56
N ALA A 292 4.52 -11.11 37.76
CA ALA A 292 3.45 -11.09 38.75
C ALA A 292 2.09 -10.89 38.08
N ALA A 293 1.02 -11.18 38.81
CA ALA A 293 -0.31 -10.73 38.39
C ALA A 293 -0.32 -9.20 38.22
N ASP A 294 -1.09 -8.72 37.25
CA ASP A 294 -1.22 -7.32 36.83
C ASP A 294 -0.01 -6.72 36.09
N ASP A 295 1.09 -7.46 35.92
CA ASP A 295 2.12 -7.07 34.96
C ASP A 295 1.54 -7.05 33.54
N THR A 296 2.04 -6.14 32.70
CA THR A 296 1.54 -5.98 31.32
C THR A 296 2.64 -5.91 30.28
N VAL A 297 2.30 -6.33 29.07
CA VAL A 297 3.06 -6.06 27.84
C VAL A 297 2.11 -5.50 26.82
N SER A 298 2.39 -4.30 26.31
CA SER A 298 1.67 -3.72 25.18
C SER A 298 2.53 -3.73 23.92
N PHE A 299 1.93 -3.94 22.77
CA PHE A 299 2.59 -3.85 21.47
C PHE A 299 1.56 -3.60 20.37
N GLU A 300 2.04 -3.15 19.22
CA GLU A 300 1.22 -2.94 18.04
C GLU A 300 1.56 -3.97 16.97
N THR A 301 0.54 -4.43 16.25
CA THR A 301 0.69 -5.20 15.01
C THR A 301 0.25 -4.37 13.82
N ALA A 302 0.85 -4.64 12.65
CA ALA A 302 0.38 -4.14 11.36
C ALA A 302 0.22 -5.33 10.38
N PRO A 303 -0.78 -5.28 9.47
CA PRO A 303 -0.92 -6.30 8.44
C PRO A 303 0.22 -6.19 7.41
N ALA A 304 0.52 -7.28 6.69
CA ALA A 304 1.42 -7.24 5.52
C ALA A 304 0.72 -6.61 4.31
N ALA A 305 0.32 -5.35 4.42
CA ALA A 305 -0.46 -4.66 3.40
C ALA A 305 -0.04 -3.22 3.22
N ILE A 306 -0.01 -2.77 1.96
CA ILE A 306 0.22 -1.37 1.60
C ILE A 306 -1.14 -0.67 1.52
N PRO A 307 -1.46 0.28 2.42
CA PRO A 307 -2.64 1.12 2.28
C PRO A 307 -2.46 2.11 1.13
N VAL A 308 -3.34 2.04 0.13
CA VAL A 308 -3.29 2.89 -1.07
C VAL A 308 -4.57 3.70 -1.19
N TRP A 309 -4.41 5.01 -1.26
CA TRP A 309 -5.46 5.94 -1.62
C TRP A 309 -5.40 6.24 -3.11
N TYR A 310 -6.49 5.97 -3.82
CA TYR A 310 -6.69 6.34 -5.21
C TYR A 310 -7.48 7.63 -5.25
N ARG A 311 -7.03 8.60 -6.05
CA ARG A 311 -7.72 9.86 -6.31
C ARG A 311 -8.07 9.92 -7.80
N ARG A 312 -9.35 9.77 -8.12
CA ARG A 312 -9.87 10.00 -9.48
C ARG A 312 -10.37 11.42 -9.60
N ARG A 313 -9.92 12.17 -10.60
CA ARG A 313 -10.50 13.46 -10.96
C ARG A 313 -11.12 13.41 -12.33
N VAL A 314 -12.40 13.74 -12.41
CA VAL A 314 -13.15 13.96 -13.65
C VAL A 314 -13.23 15.47 -13.89
N PRO A 315 -12.60 16.01 -14.94
CA PRO A 315 -12.79 17.41 -15.31
C PRO A 315 -14.24 17.76 -15.67
N ALA A 316 -14.60 19.04 -15.52
CA ALA A 316 -15.91 19.52 -15.94
C ALA A 316 -16.04 19.47 -17.47
N GLY A 317 -17.19 19.03 -17.96
CA GLY A 317 -17.45 18.87 -19.40
C GLY A 317 -16.97 17.54 -19.99
N SER A 318 -16.53 16.59 -19.17
CA SER A 318 -16.05 15.29 -19.66
C SER A 318 -17.11 14.49 -20.41
N GLY A 319 -16.69 13.85 -21.50
CA GLY A 319 -17.51 12.93 -22.27
C GLY A 319 -17.84 11.65 -21.49
N SER A 320 -18.93 10.97 -21.87
CA SER A 320 -19.19 9.62 -21.36
C SER A 320 -18.27 8.64 -22.08
N PHE A 321 -17.67 7.70 -21.34
CA PHE A 321 -16.86 6.63 -21.89
C PHE A 321 -17.20 5.31 -21.19
N ALA A 322 -17.37 4.23 -21.94
CA ALA A 322 -17.92 2.97 -21.42
C ALA A 322 -16.86 2.02 -20.85
N ASN A 323 -15.63 2.10 -21.36
CA ASN A 323 -14.53 1.16 -21.05
C ASN A 323 -13.36 1.90 -20.41
N ASP A 324 -13.68 2.80 -19.49
CA ASP A 324 -12.67 3.54 -18.75
C ASP A 324 -12.04 2.63 -17.67
N PHE A 325 -10.75 2.80 -17.44
CA PHE A 325 -10.01 1.98 -16.47
C PHE A 325 -8.76 2.71 -16.00
N CYS A 326 -8.28 2.33 -14.81
CA CYS A 326 -6.95 2.67 -14.32
C CYS A 326 -6.29 1.39 -13.83
N SER A 327 -4.96 1.32 -13.86
CA SER A 327 -4.23 0.16 -13.37
C SER A 327 -3.05 0.58 -12.49
N LEU A 328 -2.92 -0.11 -11.36
CA LEU A 328 -1.83 0.04 -10.40
C LEU A 328 -1.14 -1.30 -10.29
N ALA A 329 0.15 -1.34 -10.60
CA ALA A 329 0.98 -2.52 -10.53
C ALA A 329 1.89 -2.49 -9.30
N ILE A 330 2.21 -3.69 -8.82
CA ILE A 330 3.25 -3.92 -7.82
C ILE A 330 4.24 -4.95 -8.35
N VAL A 331 5.53 -4.69 -8.14
CA VAL A 331 6.61 -5.65 -8.36
C VAL A 331 7.48 -5.69 -7.10
N GLY A 332 8.19 -6.79 -6.88
CA GLY A 332 9.09 -6.96 -5.74
C GLY A 332 9.70 -8.36 -5.74
N GLU A 333 10.53 -8.63 -4.73
CA GLU A 333 11.24 -9.90 -4.58
C GLU A 333 10.75 -10.64 -3.34
N SER A 334 10.75 -11.96 -3.38
CA SER A 334 10.52 -12.76 -2.16
C SER A 334 11.79 -12.78 -1.32
N ALA A 335 11.66 -12.59 -0.01
CA ALA A 335 12.76 -12.76 0.95
C ALA A 335 13.35 -14.18 0.99
#